data_AF-A0A383BA80-F1
#
_entry.id   AF-A0A383BA80-F1
#
_cell.length_a   1.000
_cell.length_b   1.000
_cell.length_c   1.000
_cell.angle_alpha   90.00
_cell.angle_beta   90.00
_cell.angle_gamma   90.00
#
_symmetry.space_group_name_H-M   'P 1'
#
loop_
_entity.id
_entity.type
_entity.pdbx_description
1 polymer ?
#
loop_
_entity_poly.entity_id
_entity_poly.type
_entity_poly.pdbx_seq_one_letter_code
_entity_poly.pdbx_strand_id
1 'polypeptide(L)'
;MSDQDPKLWKTPKLVAFLEKAALTYRQGLPLIDDDTYDHIYLAELRRREPDHPFLNKVEVEPDFGSRRLKHPKSMLSMEKSYSVDETRKWVTRILKEAGKQSIDETDINVIVTAKLDGLAAMLREDQLLVTRGDGIHGNDITSSF
;
A
#
# COMPACT_ATOMS: atom_id res chain seq x y z
N MET A 1 12.43 -35.88 3.55
CA MET A 1 12.13 -34.47 3.86
C MET A 1 13.22 -33.96 4.80
N SER A 2 14.33 -33.42 4.28
CA SER A 2 15.48 -32.99 5.11
C SER A 2 16.34 -31.87 4.49
N ASP A 3 15.99 -31.32 3.32
CA ASP A 3 16.90 -30.42 2.58
C ASP A 3 16.77 -28.93 2.93
N GLN A 4 15.83 -28.56 3.81
CA GLN A 4 15.50 -27.16 4.13
C GLN A 4 15.81 -26.73 5.58
N ASP A 5 16.69 -27.43 6.30
CA ASP A 5 17.17 -26.92 7.59
C ASP A 5 18.36 -25.95 7.39
N PRO A 6 18.22 -24.64 7.65
CA PRO A 6 19.30 -23.66 7.47
C PRO A 6 20.49 -23.88 8.40
N LYS A 7 20.33 -24.66 9.49
CA LYS A 7 21.43 -25.04 10.39
C LYS A 7 22.43 -25.97 9.72
N LEU A 8 21.97 -26.75 8.72
CA LEU A 8 22.81 -27.66 7.95
C LEU A 8 23.49 -26.96 6.76
N TRP A 9 23.16 -25.69 6.50
CA TRP A 9 23.68 -24.94 5.37
C TRP A 9 24.89 -24.08 5.77
N LYS A 10 25.93 -24.12 4.94
CA LYS A 10 27.04 -23.16 5.03
C LYS A 10 26.53 -21.73 4.81
N THR A 11 27.15 -20.74 5.47
CA THR A 11 26.75 -19.32 5.37
C THR A 11 26.50 -18.85 3.94
N PRO A 12 27.38 -19.10 2.95
CA PRO A 12 27.15 -18.62 1.58
C PRO A 12 25.86 -19.15 0.96
N LYS A 13 25.47 -20.40 1.27
CA LYS A 13 24.22 -20.98 0.78
C LYS A 13 23.00 -20.32 1.42
N LEU A 14 23.04 -20.05 2.72
CA LEU A 14 21.95 -19.37 3.41
C LEU A 14 21.76 -17.94 2.91
N VAL A 15 22.85 -17.19 2.74
CA VAL A 15 22.80 -15.82 2.23
C VAL A 15 22.22 -15.81 0.82
N ALA A 16 22.69 -16.69 -0.07
CA ALA A 16 22.13 -16.82 -1.42
C ALA A 16 20.64 -17.19 -1.42
N PHE A 17 20.19 -18.01 -0.46
CA PHE A 17 18.77 -18.32 -0.29
C PHE A 17 17.97 -17.11 0.20
N LEU A 18 18.47 -16.37 1.21
CA LEU A 18 17.84 -15.15 1.72
C LEU A 18 17.71 -14.09 0.63
N GLU A 19 18.76 -13.87 -0.17
CA GLU A 19 18.73 -12.97 -1.33
C GLU A 19 17.67 -13.38 -2.36
N LYS A 20 17.59 -14.68 -2.65
CA LYS A 20 16.58 -15.21 -3.57
C LYS A 20 15.17 -15.05 -3.01
N ALA A 21 14.94 -15.38 -1.74
CA ALA A 21 13.65 -15.27 -1.08
C ALA A 21 13.15 -13.82 -1.08
N ALA A 22 14.01 -12.86 -0.70
CA ALA A 22 13.69 -11.43 -0.73
C ALA A 22 13.35 -10.94 -2.16
N LEU A 23 14.11 -11.39 -3.17
CA LEU A 23 13.82 -11.06 -4.57
C LEU A 23 12.46 -11.60 -5.02
N THR A 24 12.16 -12.87 -4.74
CA THR A 24 10.91 -13.50 -5.16
C THR A 24 9.68 -12.95 -4.44
N TYR A 25 9.82 -12.56 -3.18
CA TYR A 25 8.76 -11.86 -2.42
C TYR A 25 8.34 -10.58 -3.14
N ARG A 26 9.30 -9.75 -3.57
CA ARG A 26 9.04 -8.52 -4.33
C ARG A 26 8.42 -8.75 -5.72
N GLN A 27 8.64 -9.92 -6.30
CA GLN A 27 8.00 -10.33 -7.56
C GLN A 27 6.58 -10.85 -7.35
N GLY A 28 6.06 -10.85 -6.12
CA GLY A 28 4.74 -11.41 -5.77
C GLY A 28 4.70 -12.94 -5.81
N LEU A 29 5.86 -13.61 -5.84
CA LEU A 29 6.01 -15.07 -5.92
C LEU A 29 6.82 -15.60 -4.74
N PRO A 30 6.39 -15.39 -3.48
CA PRO A 30 7.18 -15.74 -2.31
C PRO A 30 7.51 -17.24 -2.25
N LEU A 31 8.79 -17.58 -2.06
CA LEU A 31 9.24 -18.96 -1.85
C LEU A 31 8.87 -19.51 -0.46
N ILE A 32 8.81 -18.60 0.52
CA ILE A 32 8.47 -18.82 1.92
C ILE A 32 7.74 -17.58 2.43
N ASP A 33 6.96 -17.72 3.49
CA ASP A 33 6.29 -16.61 4.17
C ASP A 33 7.25 -15.76 5.02
N ASP A 34 6.80 -14.57 5.41
CA ASP A 34 7.58 -13.58 6.14
C ASP A 34 8.03 -14.08 7.51
N ASP A 35 7.17 -14.82 8.22
CA ASP A 35 7.48 -15.38 9.55
C ASP A 35 8.61 -16.42 9.45
N THR A 36 8.51 -17.33 8.48
CA THR A 36 9.56 -18.31 8.16
C THR A 36 10.88 -17.61 7.78
N TYR A 37 10.82 -16.58 6.93
CA TYR A 37 12.00 -15.83 6.51
C TYR A 37 12.72 -15.19 7.71
N ASP A 38 11.98 -14.46 8.55
CA ASP A 38 12.53 -13.69 9.67
C ASP A 38 13.00 -14.57 10.84
N HIS A 39 12.17 -15.52 11.26
CA HIS A 39 12.39 -16.25 12.50
C HIS A 39 13.18 -17.54 12.34
N ILE A 40 13.31 -18.06 11.11
CA ILE A 40 14.06 -19.29 10.86
C ILE A 40 15.36 -18.98 10.12
N TYR A 41 15.28 -18.38 8.93
CA TYR A 41 16.45 -18.20 8.06
C TYR A 41 17.29 -16.97 8.46
N LEU A 42 16.64 -15.81 8.62
CA LEU A 42 17.33 -14.58 8.99
C LEU A 42 17.86 -14.65 10.43
N ALA A 43 17.08 -15.21 11.36
CA ALA A 43 17.52 -15.48 12.72
C ALA A 43 18.76 -16.38 12.78
N GLU A 44 18.83 -17.43 11.96
CA GLU A 44 20.01 -18.31 11.91
C GLU A 44 21.25 -17.56 11.39
N LEU A 45 21.10 -16.68 10.38
CA LEU A 45 22.22 -15.83 9.94
C LEU A 45 22.67 -14.87 11.05
N ARG A 46 21.74 -14.20 11.73
CA ARG A 46 22.04 -13.30 12.86
C ARG A 46 22.75 -14.04 14.00
N ARG A 47 22.33 -15.27 14.30
CA ARG A 47 22.93 -16.09 15.36
C ARG A 47 24.39 -16.44 15.09
N ARG A 48 24.75 -16.72 13.83
CA ARG A 48 26.10 -17.20 13.48
C ARG A 48 27.05 -16.10 13.03
N GLU A 49 26.55 -15.10 12.32
CA GLU A 49 27.34 -13.99 11.79
C GLU A 49 26.56 -12.68 11.95
N PRO A 50 26.46 -12.13 13.18
CA PRO A 50 25.67 -10.94 13.47
C PRO A 50 26.13 -9.69 12.71
N ASP A 51 27.41 -9.63 12.34
CA ASP A 51 28.02 -8.51 11.60
C ASP A 51 28.03 -8.75 10.07
N HIS A 52 27.35 -9.79 9.58
CA HIS A 52 27.36 -10.11 8.15
C HIS A 52 26.77 -8.95 7.32
N PRO A 53 27.43 -8.50 6.22
CA PRO A 53 27.00 -7.33 5.44
C PRO A 53 25.55 -7.39 4.96
N PHE A 54 25.04 -8.59 4.66
CA PHE A 54 23.63 -8.79 4.28
C PHE A 54 22.63 -8.24 5.30
N LEU A 55 22.93 -8.33 6.62
CA LEU A 55 22.04 -7.88 7.69
C LEU A 55 21.93 -6.35 7.79
N ASN A 56 22.95 -5.64 7.30
CA ASN A 56 23.05 -4.18 7.32
C ASN A 56 22.84 -3.56 5.93
N LYS A 57 22.58 -4.39 4.91
CA LYS A 57 22.34 -3.94 3.56
C LYS A 57 20.94 -3.32 3.51
N VAL A 58 20.89 -1.99 3.45
CA VAL A 58 19.66 -1.29 3.07
C VAL A 58 19.34 -1.69 1.64
N GLU A 59 18.23 -2.39 1.45
CA GLU A 59 17.78 -2.75 0.12
C GLU A 59 17.42 -1.48 -0.65
N VAL A 60 17.80 -1.44 -1.93
CA VAL A 60 17.46 -0.31 -2.79
C VAL A 60 15.94 -0.32 -2.96
N GLU A 61 15.26 0.62 -2.34
CA GLU A 61 13.86 0.87 -2.65
C GLU A 61 13.77 1.26 -4.13
N PRO A 62 12.85 0.66 -4.91
CA PRO A 62 12.50 1.18 -6.21
C PRO A 62 12.22 2.68 -6.09
N ASP A 63 12.59 3.44 -7.12
CA ASP A 63 12.29 4.87 -7.19
C ASP A 63 10.77 5.05 -7.32
N PHE A 64 10.07 4.97 -6.19
CA PHE A 64 8.63 5.03 -6.12
C PHE A 64 8.19 6.46 -6.39
N GLY A 65 7.55 6.68 -7.53
CA GLY A 65 6.87 7.94 -7.74
C GLY A 65 7.78 9.12 -8.02
N SER A 66 8.92 8.91 -8.68
CA SER A 66 9.88 9.99 -8.99
C SER A 66 9.30 11.08 -9.88
N ARG A 67 8.31 10.73 -10.71
CA ARG A 67 7.61 11.69 -11.55
C ARG A 67 6.35 12.22 -10.86
N ARG A 68 6.46 13.43 -10.32
CA ARG A 68 5.30 14.18 -9.81
C ARG A 68 4.48 14.77 -10.97
N LEU A 69 3.19 14.46 -11.00
CA LEU A 69 2.26 14.81 -12.07
C LEU A 69 1.07 15.58 -11.50
N LYS A 70 0.61 16.60 -12.22
CA LYS A 70 -0.60 17.35 -11.88
C LYS A 70 -1.83 16.58 -12.35
N HIS A 71 -2.83 16.45 -11.49
CA HIS A 71 -4.11 15.85 -11.84
C HIS A 71 -4.92 16.75 -12.77
N PRO A 72 -5.65 16.18 -13.75
CA PRO A 72 -6.54 16.97 -14.62
C PRO A 72 -7.69 17.61 -13.85
N LYS A 73 -8.14 16.96 -12.75
CA LYS A 73 -9.11 17.48 -11.79
C LYS A 73 -8.63 17.18 -10.37
N SER A 74 -8.86 18.11 -9.45
CA SER A 74 -8.45 17.93 -8.06
C SER A 74 -9.11 16.70 -7.43
N MET A 75 -8.30 15.84 -6.78
CA MET A 75 -8.76 14.69 -6.03
C MET A 75 -9.12 15.12 -4.59
N LEU A 76 -10.42 15.08 -4.29
CA LEU A 76 -10.94 15.52 -3.00
C LEU A 76 -10.56 14.55 -1.86
N SER A 77 -10.59 15.08 -0.64
CA SER A 77 -10.63 14.29 0.59
C SER A 77 -12.08 14.08 0.99
N MET A 78 -12.33 13.02 1.77
CA MET A 78 -13.60 12.83 2.47
C MET A 78 -13.51 13.44 3.88
N GLU A 79 -14.57 14.12 4.30
CA GLU A 79 -14.76 14.52 5.70
C GLU A 79 -15.05 13.26 6.53
N LYS A 80 -14.43 13.13 7.70
CA LYS A 80 -14.65 12.01 8.61
C LYS A 80 -15.77 12.36 9.58
N SER A 81 -16.57 11.36 9.94
CA SER A 81 -17.54 11.44 11.02
C SER A 81 -17.22 10.36 12.05
N TYR A 82 -17.13 10.76 13.32
CA TYR A 82 -16.81 9.89 14.45
C TYR A 82 -18.03 9.65 15.36
N SER A 83 -19.18 10.27 15.05
CA SER A 83 -20.41 10.12 15.80
C SER A 83 -21.65 10.14 14.91
N VAL A 84 -22.72 9.52 15.39
CA VAL A 84 -24.03 9.55 14.73
C VAL A 84 -24.54 10.98 14.57
N ASP A 85 -24.27 11.87 15.53
CA ASP A 85 -24.71 13.26 15.49
C ASP A 85 -24.00 14.08 14.42
N GLU A 86 -22.71 13.85 14.19
CA GLU A 86 -21.98 14.44 13.05
C GLU A 86 -22.55 13.95 11.71
N THR A 87 -22.87 12.66 11.60
CA THR A 87 -23.50 12.11 10.40
C THR A 87 -24.90 12.71 10.18
N ARG A 88 -25.70 12.90 11.25
CA ARG A 88 -27.00 13.59 11.17
C ARG A 88 -26.84 15.03 10.66
N LYS A 89 -25.86 15.78 11.18
CA LYS A 89 -25.57 17.15 10.70
C LYS A 89 -25.21 17.17 9.22
N TRP A 90 -24.47 16.17 8.74
CA TRP A 90 -24.18 16.02 7.31
C TRP A 90 -25.45 15.77 6.49
N VAL A 91 -26.35 14.87 6.93
CA VAL A 91 -27.66 14.65 6.29
C VAL A 91 -28.48 15.93 6.26
N THR A 92 -28.58 16.67 7.37
CA THR A 92 -29.29 17.94 7.43
C THR A 92 -28.73 18.97 6.45
N ARG A 93 -27.40 19.00 6.26
CA ARG A 93 -26.73 19.87 5.28
C ARG A 93 -27.17 19.51 3.86
N ILE A 94 -27.22 18.22 3.53
CA ILE A 94 -27.68 17.73 2.21
C ILE A 94 -29.12 18.16 1.95
N LEU A 95 -30.05 17.85 2.86
CA LEU A 95 -31.47 18.17 2.68
C LEU A 95 -31.69 19.68 2.51
N LYS A 96 -30.95 20.49 3.29
CA LYS A 96 -31.00 21.95 3.17
C LYS A 96 -30.55 22.44 1.79
N GLU A 97 -29.44 21.92 1.26
CA GLU A 97 -28.96 22.33 -0.06
C GLU A 97 -29.81 21.77 -1.21
N ALA A 98 -30.41 20.59 -1.05
CA ALA A 98 -31.36 20.01 -1.98
C ALA A 98 -32.64 20.85 -2.08
N GLY A 99 -33.20 21.29 -0.95
CA GLY A 99 -34.38 22.15 -0.92
C GLY A 99 -34.16 23.49 -1.62
N LYS A 100 -32.95 24.08 -1.56
CA LYS A 100 -32.61 25.29 -2.33
C LYS A 100 -32.61 25.06 -3.85
N GLN A 101 -32.43 23.82 -4.28
CA GLN A 101 -32.41 23.42 -5.68
C GLN A 101 -33.73 22.76 -6.12
N SER A 102 -34.76 22.79 -5.27
CA SER A 102 -36.06 22.16 -5.51
C SER A 102 -35.99 20.66 -5.80
N ILE A 103 -35.05 19.96 -5.16
CA ILE A 103 -34.92 18.50 -5.20
C ILE A 103 -35.72 17.92 -4.02
N ASP A 104 -36.61 16.98 -4.28
CA ASP A 104 -37.39 16.30 -3.22
C ASP A 104 -36.49 15.38 -2.39
N GLU A 105 -36.77 15.26 -1.09
CA GLU A 105 -36.05 14.37 -0.20
C GLU A 105 -36.17 12.89 -0.63
N THR A 106 -37.30 12.50 -1.25
CA THR A 106 -37.51 11.14 -1.75
C THR A 106 -36.61 10.78 -2.94
N ASP A 107 -36.07 11.78 -3.62
CA ASP A 107 -35.15 11.59 -4.75
C ASP A 107 -33.69 11.46 -4.30
N ILE A 108 -33.41 11.68 -3.00
CA ILE A 108 -32.06 11.63 -2.42
C ILE A 108 -31.73 10.20 -1.98
N ASN A 109 -30.71 9.61 -2.60
CA ASN A 109 -30.22 8.29 -2.27
C ASN A 109 -28.78 8.35 -1.74
N VAL A 110 -28.50 7.56 -0.70
CA VAL A 110 -27.15 7.43 -0.13
C VAL A 110 -26.60 6.05 -0.44
N ILE A 111 -25.46 6.01 -1.12
CA ILE A 111 -24.73 4.77 -1.40
C ILE A 111 -23.69 4.57 -0.30
N VAL A 112 -23.74 3.44 0.38
CA VAL A 112 -22.77 3.07 1.41
C VAL A 112 -21.81 2.04 0.84
N THR A 113 -20.51 2.32 0.97
CA THR A 113 -19.43 1.42 0.56
C THR A 113 -18.46 1.23 1.72
N ALA A 114 -17.82 0.06 1.79
CA ALA A 114 -16.76 -0.16 2.76
C ALA A 114 -15.57 0.76 2.44
N LYS A 115 -15.05 1.45 3.45
CA LYS A 115 -13.83 2.24 3.29
C LYS A 115 -12.64 1.28 3.15
N LEU A 116 -12.03 1.26 1.98
CA LEU A 116 -10.76 0.58 1.76
C LEU A 116 -9.65 1.38 2.47
N ASP A 117 -8.83 0.68 3.26
CA ASP A 117 -7.70 1.30 3.96
C ASP A 117 -6.41 1.07 3.17
N GLY A 118 -6.21 1.92 2.16
CA GLY A 118 -5.07 1.86 1.27
C GLY A 118 -4.75 3.23 0.69
N LEU A 119 -4.06 3.23 -0.44
CA LEU A 119 -3.67 4.44 -1.14
C LEU A 119 -4.69 4.80 -2.22
N ALA A 120 -5.09 6.07 -2.27
CA ALA A 120 -5.93 6.58 -3.36
C ALA A 120 -5.06 6.94 -4.57
N ALA A 121 -5.48 6.50 -5.77
CA ALA A 121 -4.82 6.81 -7.03
C ALA A 121 -5.86 7.05 -8.14
N MET A 122 -5.44 7.72 -9.21
CA MET A 122 -6.22 7.97 -10.42
C MET A 122 -5.53 7.29 -11.60
N LEU A 123 -6.27 6.43 -12.31
CA LEU A 123 -5.87 5.99 -13.64
C LEU A 123 -6.29 7.08 -14.64
N ARG A 124 -5.30 7.64 -15.33
CA ARG A 124 -5.49 8.72 -16.31
C ARG A 124 -5.74 8.15 -17.70
N GLU A 125 -6.24 8.99 -18.62
CA GLU A 125 -6.49 8.61 -20.01
C GLU A 125 -5.21 8.19 -20.75
N ASP A 126 -4.06 8.77 -20.39
CA ASP A 126 -2.73 8.42 -20.90
C ASP A 126 -2.16 7.13 -20.28
N GLN A 127 -3.00 6.33 -19.62
CA GLN A 127 -2.67 5.06 -18.96
C GLN A 127 -1.69 5.18 -17.78
N LEU A 128 -1.44 6.40 -17.29
CA LEU A 128 -0.64 6.60 -16.09
C LEU A 128 -1.48 6.44 -14.83
N LEU A 129 -1.00 5.63 -13.89
CA LEU A 129 -1.56 5.50 -12.55
C LEU A 129 -0.83 6.46 -11.61
N VAL A 130 -1.55 7.45 -11.07
CA VAL A 130 -0.96 8.53 -10.28
C VAL A 130 -1.58 8.59 -8.89
N THR A 131 -0.77 8.64 -7.84
CA THR A 131 -1.28 8.75 -6.45
C THR A 131 -2.12 10.01 -6.23
N ARG A 132 -2.94 10.06 -5.18
CA ARG A 132 -3.65 11.30 -4.81
C ARG A 132 -2.69 12.43 -4.45
N GLY A 133 -1.63 12.14 -3.71
CA GLY A 133 -0.69 13.13 -3.18
C GLY A 133 -1.41 14.23 -2.38
N ASP A 134 -1.17 15.49 -2.75
CA ASP A 134 -1.80 16.66 -2.13
C ASP A 134 -3.22 16.96 -2.66
N GLY A 135 -3.72 16.15 -3.59
CA GLY A 135 -5.01 16.32 -4.28
C GLY A 135 -4.89 17.09 -5.59
N ILE A 136 -3.84 17.89 -5.79
CA ILE A 136 -3.55 18.61 -7.04
C ILE A 136 -2.44 17.89 -7.82
N HIS A 137 -1.44 17.39 -7.12
CA HIS A 137 -0.34 16.61 -7.67
C HIS A 137 -0.20 15.29 -6.95
N GLY A 138 0.12 14.26 -7.72
CA GLY A 138 0.51 12.96 -7.23
C GLY A 138 1.78 12.47 -7.88
N ASN A 139 2.15 11.24 -7.57
CA ASN A 139 3.33 10.59 -8.10
C ASN A 139 2.93 9.44 -9.03
N ASP A 140 3.65 9.28 -10.13
CA ASP A 140 3.47 8.18 -11.07
C ASP A 140 3.90 6.84 -10.46
N ILE A 141 2.93 5.94 -10.28
CA ILE A 141 3.13 4.59 -9.71
C ILE A 141 2.79 3.50 -10.75
N THR A 142 2.75 3.85 -12.04
CA THR A 142 2.37 2.91 -13.11
C THR A 142 3.27 1.68 -13.14
N SER A 143 4.56 1.82 -12.83
CA SER A 143 5.51 0.71 -12.79
C SER A 143 5.30 -0.29 -11.64
N SER A 144 4.41 0.03 -10.69
CA SER A 144 4.13 -0.79 -9.51
C SER A 144 2.91 -1.72 -9.69
N PHE A 145 2.23 -1.68 -10.84
CA PHE A 145 1.02 -2.42 -11.16
C PHE A 145 1.09 -2.99 -12.59
#